data_AF-F4G2S9-F1
#
_entry.id   AF-F4G2S9-F1
#
_cell.length_a   1.000
_cell.length_b   1.000
_cell.length_c   1.000
_cell.angle_alpha   90.00
_cell.angle_beta   90.00
_cell.angle_gamma   90.00
#
_symmetry.space_group_name_H-M   'P 1'
#
loop_
_entity.id
_entity.type
_entity.pdbx_description
1 polymer ?
#
loop_
_entity_poly.entity_id
_entity_poly.type
_entity_poly.pdbx_seq_one_letter_code
_entity_poly.pdbx_strand_id
1 'polypeptide(L)'
;MISQLFNCNEVKVMRTGDLSVELDGVRCVYEVKSNLSPVMEITLKSRNYKSECKVLFDVRLDKVVSVSCEGVKQEKVRLTLEECFREKGLLYIK
;
A
#
# COMPACT_ATOMS: atom_id res chain seq x y z
N MET A 1 7.42 -4.45 -10.63
CA MET A 1 6.48 -5.53 -10.28
C MET A 1 5.63 -5.09 -9.08
N ILE A 2 6.20 -4.87 -7.89
CA ILE A 2 5.46 -4.35 -6.71
C ILE A 2 4.86 -2.96 -6.96
N SER A 3 5.58 -2.09 -7.68
CA SER A 3 5.11 -0.75 -8.04
C SER A 3 3.79 -0.72 -8.82
N GLN A 4 3.43 -1.80 -9.52
CA GLN A 4 2.18 -1.87 -10.28
C GLN A 4 0.96 -2.13 -9.38
N LEU A 5 1.18 -2.72 -8.19
CA LEU A 5 0.14 -2.97 -7.18
C LEU A 5 -0.43 -1.67 -6.62
N PHE A 6 0.38 -0.61 -6.57
CA PHE A 6 0.07 0.63 -5.86
C PHE A 6 -0.13 1.85 -6.76
N ASN A 7 -0.48 1.66 -8.03
CA ASN A 7 -0.71 2.78 -8.95
C ASN A 7 -2.20 2.94 -9.28
N CYS A 8 -2.86 3.88 -8.61
CA CYS A 8 -4.27 4.26 -8.73
C CYS A 8 -4.41 5.79 -8.53
N ASN A 9 -5.63 6.33 -8.41
CA ASN A 9 -5.84 7.78 -8.39
C ASN A 9 -5.08 8.49 -7.24
N GLU A 10 -5.31 8.08 -5.99
CA GLU A 10 -4.67 8.69 -4.82
C GLU A 10 -3.32 8.08 -4.43
N VAL A 11 -2.93 6.95 -5.04
CA VAL A 11 -1.65 6.26 -4.76
C VAL A 11 -0.80 6.21 -6.01
N LYS A 12 0.37 6.85 -5.96
CA LYS A 12 1.30 6.96 -7.11
C LYS A 12 2.67 6.45 -6.73
N VAL A 13 3.28 5.69 -7.63
CA VAL A 13 4.69 5.30 -7.47
C VAL A 13 5.60 6.36 -8.07
N MET A 14 6.53 6.85 -7.26
CA MET A 14 7.54 7.82 -7.66
C MET A 14 8.67 7.15 -8.43
N ARG A 15 9.44 7.95 -9.18
CA ARG A 15 10.64 7.47 -9.90
C ARG A 15 11.70 6.87 -8.98
N THR A 16 11.71 7.25 -7.70
CA THR A 16 12.60 6.71 -6.67
C THR A 16 12.21 5.30 -6.20
N GLY A 17 11.04 4.80 -6.61
CA GLY A 17 10.45 3.57 -6.07
C GLY A 17 9.64 3.78 -4.78
N ASP A 18 9.64 4.99 -4.22
CA ASP A 18 8.77 5.35 -3.11
C ASP A 18 7.31 5.47 -3.57
N LEU A 19 6.39 5.32 -2.63
CA LEU A 19 4.95 5.40 -2.84
C LEU A 19 4.42 6.72 -2.25
N SER A 20 3.62 7.44 -3.03
CA SER A 20 3.02 8.71 -2.66
C SER A 20 1.53 8.51 -2.48
N VAL A 21 1.01 8.77 -1.28
CA VAL A 21 -0.43 8.79 -0.98
C VAL A 21 -0.86 10.22 -0.69
N GLU A 22 -1.86 10.74 -1.39
CA GLU A 22 -2.41 12.07 -1.14
C GLU A 22 -3.73 11.97 -0.35
N LEU A 23 -3.78 12.58 0.84
CA LEU A 23 -4.90 12.51 1.76
C LEU A 23 -5.26 13.89 2.32
N ASP A 24 -6.43 14.40 1.95
CA ASP A 24 -6.92 15.73 2.35
C ASP A 24 -5.92 16.86 2.01
N GLY A 25 -5.27 16.80 0.84
CA GLY A 25 -4.22 17.74 0.43
C GLY A 25 -2.87 17.56 1.13
N VAL A 26 -2.72 16.53 1.97
CA VAL A 26 -1.44 16.14 2.59
C VAL A 26 -0.82 15.01 1.80
N ARG A 27 0.44 15.18 1.37
CA ARG A 27 1.19 14.14 0.65
C ARG A 27 2.04 13.32 1.62
N CYS A 28 1.69 12.05 1.81
CA CYS A 28 2.49 11.08 2.54
C CYS A 28 3.41 10.33 1.58
N VAL A 29 4.70 10.27 1.87
CA VAL A 29 5.68 9.52 1.07
C VAL A 29 6.13 8.30 1.87
N TYR A 30 6.05 7.12 1.27
CA TYR A 30 6.35 5.84 1.88
C TYR A 30 7.51 5.15 1.16
N GLU A 31 8.51 4.74 1.94
CA GLU A 31 9.50 3.76 1.49
C GLU A 31 8.83 2.38 1.42
N VAL A 32 9.03 1.67 0.31
CA VAL A 32 8.49 0.32 0.10
C VAL A 32 9.58 -0.71 0.36
N LYS A 33 9.36 -1.61 1.32
CA LYS A 33 10.20 -2.80 1.55
C LYS A 33 9.35 -4.04 1.38
N SER A 34 9.94 -5.07 0.79
CA SER A 34 9.25 -6.34 0.57
C SER A 34 10.17 -7.51 0.82
N ASN A 35 9.65 -8.52 1.53
CA ASN A 35 10.33 -9.80 1.67
C ASN A 35 9.69 -10.81 0.72
N LEU A 36 10.52 -11.39 -0.16
CA LEU A 36 10.05 -12.40 -1.11
C LEU A 36 9.76 -13.71 -0.39
N SER A 37 8.48 -14.06 -0.30
CA SER A 37 7.96 -15.28 0.30
C SER A 37 6.65 -15.66 -0.40
N PRO A 38 6.14 -16.91 -0.28
CA PRO A 38 4.85 -17.32 -0.85
C PRO A 38 3.69 -16.40 -0.43
N VAL A 39 3.79 -15.84 0.78
CA VAL A 39 3.01 -14.69 1.23
C VAL A 39 3.97 -13.51 1.34
N MET A 40 3.95 -12.62 0.36
CA MET A 40 4.82 -11.46 0.33
C MET A 40 4.29 -10.43 1.34
N GLU A 41 5.13 -10.08 2.31
CA GLU A 41 4.88 -8.94 3.20
C GLU A 41 5.52 -7.69 2.58
N ILE A 42 4.69 -6.67 2.36
CA ILE A 42 5.12 -5.36 1.87
C ILE A 42 4.94 -4.35 3.00
N THR A 43 6.03 -3.78 3.47
CA THR A 43 6.06 -2.74 4.49
C THR A 43 6.22 -1.38 3.84
N LEU A 44 5.27 -0.49 4.12
CA LEU A 44 5.25 0.91 3.69
C LEU A 44 5.59 1.78 4.89
N LYS A 45 6.82 2.30 4.95
CA LYS A 45 7.26 3.17 6.04
C LYS A 45 7.26 4.63 5.60
N SER A 46 6.47 5.48 6.26
CA SER A 46 6.42 6.89 5.90
C SER A 46 7.75 7.58 6.19
N ARG A 47 8.21 8.40 5.24
CA ARG A 47 9.42 9.22 5.34
C ARG A 47 9.16 10.56 6.04
N ASN A 48 7.94 11.07 5.94
CA ASN A 48 7.58 12.42 6.37
C ASN A 48 6.58 12.47 7.52
N TYR A 49 6.00 11.34 7.91
CA TYR A 49 5.11 11.21 9.07
C TYR A 49 5.44 9.96 9.87
N LYS A 50 5.01 9.91 11.14
CA LYS A 50 5.02 8.68 11.93
C LYS A 50 3.83 7.81 11.50
N SER A 51 4.01 7.10 10.40
CA SER A 51 3.02 6.18 9.82
C SER A 51 3.72 4.98 9.19
N GLU A 52 3.19 3.78 9.42
CA GLU A 52 3.66 2.54 8.83
C GLU A 52 2.46 1.71 8.40
N CYS A 53 2.51 1.09 7.22
CA CYS A 53 1.51 0.11 6.79
C CYS A 53 2.17 -1.20 6.40
N LYS A 54 1.46 -2.30 6.59
CA LYS A 54 1.85 -3.63 6.13
C LYS A 54 0.75 -4.19 5.24
N VAL A 55 1.15 -4.71 4.10
CA VAL A 55 0.28 -5.37 3.14
C VAL A 55 0.74 -6.81 3.02
N LEU A 56 -0.14 -7.76 3.35
CA LEU A 56 0.10 -9.17 3.10
C LEU A 56 -0.51 -9.55 1.75
N PHE A 57 0.33 -10.09 0.86
CA PHE A 57 -0.04 -10.44 -0.49
C PHE A 57 0.24 -11.92 -0.77
N ASP A 58 -0.80 -12.69 -1.10
CA ASP A 58 -0.63 -14.07 -1.55
C ASP A 58 -0.28 -14.07 -3.03
N VAL A 59 0.99 -14.33 -3.32
CA VAL A 59 1.54 -14.32 -4.69
C VAL A 59 0.90 -15.40 -5.56
N ARG A 60 0.42 -16.50 -4.97
CA ARG A 60 -0.15 -17.63 -5.71
C ARG A 60 -1.55 -17.32 -6.24
N LEU A 61 -2.29 -16.50 -5.49
CA LEU A 61 -3.66 -16.12 -5.82
C LEU A 61 -3.74 -14.74 -6.48
N ASP A 62 -2.64 -13.99 -6.49
CA ASP A 62 -2.58 -12.59 -6.92
C ASP A 62 -3.56 -11.72 -6.11
N LYS A 63 -3.62 -11.97 -4.78
CA LYS A 63 -4.58 -11.33 -3.87
C LYS A 63 -3.94 -10.71 -2.64
N VAL A 64 -4.46 -9.56 -2.23
CA VAL A 64 -4.20 -8.93 -0.95
C VAL A 64 -5.00 -9.65 0.14
N VAL A 65 -4.30 -10.22 1.10
CA VAL A 65 -4.86 -10.92 2.26
C VAL A 65 -5.27 -9.93 3.35
N SER A 66 -4.42 -8.94 3.62
CA SER A 66 -4.70 -7.92 4.62
C SER A 66 -3.92 -6.64 4.38
N VAL A 67 -4.48 -5.53 4.88
CA VAL A 67 -3.83 -4.23 4.98
C VAL A 67 -3.96 -3.76 6.42
N SER A 68 -2.84 -3.55 7.09
CA SER A 68 -2.79 -2.90 8.40
C SER A 68 -2.00 -1.61 8.29
N CYS A 69 -2.45 -0.57 8.99
CA CYS A 69 -1.75 0.70 9.06
C CYS A 69 -1.77 1.18 10.50
N GLU A 70 -0.67 1.81 10.90
CA GLU A 70 -0.47 2.40 12.20
C GLU A 70 0.02 3.85 12.07
N GLY A 71 -0.36 4.70 13.03
CA GLY A 71 0.12 6.07 13.16
C GLY A 71 -0.79 7.11 12.51
N VAL A 72 -0.18 8.18 11.97
CA VAL A 72 -0.92 9.36 11.49
C VAL A 72 -1.86 8.99 10.36
N LYS A 73 -3.15 9.37 10.49
CA LYS A 73 -4.22 9.11 9.51
C LYS A 73 -4.32 7.63 9.08
N GLN A 74 -3.94 6.69 9.94
CA GLN A 74 -3.84 5.26 9.62
C GLN A 74 -5.09 4.69 8.94
N GLU A 75 -6.28 5.07 9.41
CA GLU A 75 -7.54 4.56 8.87
C GLU A 75 -7.78 5.06 7.45
N LYS A 76 -7.52 6.35 7.19
CA LYS A 76 -7.63 6.92 5.83
C LYS A 76 -6.62 6.29 4.88
N VAL A 77 -5.36 6.15 5.31
CA VAL A 77 -4.32 5.49 4.49
C VAL A 77 -4.73 4.05 4.16
N ARG A 78 -5.21 3.29 5.16
CA ARG A 78 -5.69 1.92 4.98
C ARG A 78 -6.82 1.87 3.96
N LEU A 79 -7.86 2.71 4.12
CA LEU A 79 -9.00 2.75 3.22
C LEU A 79 -8.58 3.11 1.79
N THR A 80 -7.68 4.08 1.61
CA THR A 80 -7.16 4.45 0.29
C THR A 80 -6.37 3.31 -0.37
N LEU A 81 -5.56 2.58 0.40
CA LEU A 81 -4.85 1.40 -0.12
C LEU A 81 -5.82 0.27 -0.48
N GLU A 82 -6.80 -0.02 0.37
CA GLU A 82 -7.83 -1.02 0.10
C GLU A 82 -8.65 -0.67 -1.15
N GLU A 83 -9.02 0.60 -1.32
CA GLU A 83 -9.69 1.10 -2.51
C GLU A 83 -8.85 0.87 -3.76
N CYS A 84 -7.57 1.24 -3.71
CA CYS A 84 -6.61 1.01 -4.79
C CYS A 84 -6.55 -0.48 -5.21
N PHE A 85 -6.53 -1.38 -4.23
CA PHE A 85 -6.53 -2.82 -4.47
C PHE A 85 -7.87 -3.33 -5.00
N ARG A 86 -8.98 -2.74 -4.55
CA ARG A 86 -10.32 -3.04 -5.04
C ARG A 86 -10.47 -2.70 -6.53
N GLU A 87 -10.06 -1.50 -6.94
CA GLU A 87 -10.08 -1.04 -8.34
C GLU A 87 -9.28 -1.96 -9.26
N LYS A 88 -8.19 -2.54 -8.74
CA LYS A 88 -7.34 -3.49 -9.46
C LYS A 88 -7.82 -4.94 -9.41
N GLY A 89 -8.91 -5.23 -8.69
CA GLY A 89 -9.39 -6.60 -8.50
C GLY A 89 -8.45 -7.47 -7.65
N LEU A 90 -7.60 -6.88 -6.81
CA LEU A 90 -6.62 -7.58 -5.97
C LEU A 90 -7.19 -7.98 -4.60
N LEU A 91 -8.35 -7.46 -4.19
CA LEU A 91 -9.01 -7.93 -2.97
C LEU A 91 -9.67 -9.30 -3.19
N TYR A 92 -9.80 -10.08 -2.11
CA TYR A 92 -10.71 -11.21 -2.09
C TYR A 92 -12.14 -10.69 -2.26
N ILE A 93 -12.86 -11.26 -3.23
CA ILE A 93 -14.29 -11.01 -3.35
C ILE A 93 -14.93 -11.64 -2.11
N LYS A 94 -15.51 -10.82 -1.25
CA LYS A 94 -16.40 -11.29 -0.19
C LYS A 94 -17.75 -11.65 -0.79
#